data_AF-C5KYY0-F1
#
_entry.id   AF-C5KYY0-F1
#
_cell.length_a   1.000
_cell.length_b   1.000
_cell.length_c   1.000
_cell.angle_alpha   90.00
_cell.angle_beta   90.00
_cell.angle_gamma   90.00
#
_symmetry.space_group_name_H-M   'P 1'
#
loop_
_entity.id
_entity.type
_entity.pdbx_description
1 polymer ?
#
loop_
_entity_poly.entity_id
_entity_poly.type
_entity_poly.pdbx_seq_one_letter_code
_entity_poly.pdbx_strand_id
1 'polypeptide(L)'
;MMPDPDVQGLDPAIVTALNRVQTVVTMGRLLRDHRTVGLKTPLRRIRVIAEDQSYLDDIHRLENYVKDELNVMSLETSADTSMLATEVAPNFRALGGLVGKQMKKVVADIKAMTPDQIKEFQKTNSIEIQGFELTPEYITVTHTIKDLGDPNLEATSQGDVTVILDFTKDEDLLQLALAREITNRVQKLRKEVGLQQDDPVEMWASSTVKEVTEVLEKKSDYIDRLLRRPLMNAKDLQGHEVTIVQEKFDIDKENSVTVSITRMGPHFNMKELDTLSGGNKEVQEMLKQYVMSHSTAELVDGVEPLCLNGKSYALKNGVHYSANGVAAVSWGA
;
A
#
# COMPACT_ATOMS: atom_id res chain seq x y z
N MET A 1 -35.51 -11.81 -17.64
CA MET A 1 -35.66 -13.06 -16.88
C MET A 1 -34.39 -13.20 -16.06
N MET A 2 -34.49 -13.38 -14.75
CA MET A 2 -33.31 -13.62 -13.90
C MET A 2 -32.89 -15.08 -14.12
N PRO A 3 -31.58 -15.41 -14.20
CA PRO A 3 -31.17 -16.81 -14.28
C PRO A 3 -31.52 -17.53 -12.97
N ASP A 4 -31.96 -18.79 -13.09
CA ASP A 4 -32.24 -19.62 -11.92
C ASP A 4 -30.94 -19.94 -11.15
N PRO A 5 -30.99 -20.03 -9.81
CA PRO A 5 -29.80 -20.26 -8.99
C PRO A 5 -29.23 -21.67 -9.21
N ASP A 6 -27.97 -21.73 -9.64
CA ASP A 6 -27.23 -23.00 -9.73
C ASP A 6 -26.79 -23.48 -8.34
N VAL A 7 -27.55 -24.41 -7.79
CA VAL A 7 -27.28 -25.03 -6.48
C VAL A 7 -26.05 -25.94 -6.52
N GLN A 8 -25.61 -26.42 -7.69
CA GLN A 8 -24.43 -27.27 -7.83
C GLN A 8 -23.12 -26.47 -7.83
N GLY A 9 -23.17 -25.19 -8.20
CA GLY A 9 -22.04 -24.26 -8.10
C GLY A 9 -21.77 -23.75 -6.67
N LEU A 10 -22.60 -24.09 -5.69
CA LEU A 10 -22.49 -23.58 -4.32
C LEU A 10 -21.61 -24.48 -3.44
N ASP A 11 -20.32 -24.16 -3.33
CA ASP A 11 -19.37 -24.84 -2.45
C ASP A 11 -19.46 -24.31 -0.99
N PRO A 12 -19.93 -25.11 -0.01
CA PRO A 12 -20.05 -24.68 1.38
C PRO A 12 -18.70 -24.35 2.04
N ALA A 13 -17.59 -24.96 1.60
CA ALA A 13 -16.26 -24.66 2.12
C ALA A 13 -15.81 -23.26 1.72
N ILE A 14 -16.06 -22.85 0.47
CA ILE A 14 -15.77 -21.48 0.00
C ILE A 14 -16.62 -20.45 0.75
N VAL A 15 -17.91 -20.73 0.97
CA VAL A 15 -18.79 -19.84 1.75
C VAL A 15 -18.28 -19.71 3.19
N THR A 16 -17.82 -20.81 3.80
CA THR A 16 -17.26 -20.82 5.15
C THR A 16 -15.98 -19.99 5.23
N ALA A 17 -15.03 -20.23 4.33
CA ALA A 17 -13.76 -19.50 4.25
C ALA A 17 -13.99 -17.99 4.04
N LEU A 18 -14.92 -17.61 3.16
CA LEU A 18 -15.27 -16.22 2.90
C LEU A 18 -15.89 -15.55 4.15
N ASN A 19 -16.78 -16.23 4.88
CA ASN A 19 -17.35 -15.71 6.13
C ASN A 19 -16.26 -15.50 7.21
N ARG A 20 -15.31 -16.44 7.34
CA ARG A 20 -14.16 -16.34 8.25
C ARG A 20 -13.29 -15.11 7.92
N VAL A 21 -13.00 -14.91 6.63
CA VAL A 21 -12.29 -13.73 6.13
C VAL A 21 -13.06 -12.43 6.38
N GLN A 22 -14.37 -12.39 6.12
CA GLN A 22 -15.19 -11.20 6.37
C GLN A 22 -15.23 -10.82 7.85
N THR A 23 -15.24 -11.80 8.75
CA THR A 23 -15.13 -11.55 10.20
C THR A 23 -13.78 -10.90 10.54
N VAL A 24 -12.66 -11.43 10.03
CA VAL A 24 -11.31 -10.86 10.23
C VAL A 24 -11.19 -9.44 9.65
N VAL A 25 -11.71 -9.20 8.45
CA VAL A 25 -11.74 -7.88 7.81
C VAL A 25 -12.60 -6.89 8.61
N THR A 26 -13.74 -7.33 9.14
CA THR A 26 -14.62 -6.48 9.97
C THR A 26 -13.96 -6.09 11.29
N MET A 27 -13.32 -7.06 11.97
CA MET A 27 -12.53 -6.81 13.18
C MET A 27 -11.34 -5.86 12.90
N GLY A 28 -10.61 -6.07 11.80
CA GLY A 28 -9.53 -5.18 11.38
C GLY A 28 -9.99 -3.76 11.11
N ARG A 29 -11.15 -3.57 10.46
CA ARG A 29 -11.75 -2.24 10.23
C ARG A 29 -12.12 -1.55 11.54
N LEU A 30 -12.77 -2.26 12.47
CA LEU A 30 -13.12 -1.75 13.80
C LEU A 30 -11.90 -1.23 14.58
N LEU A 31 -10.81 -2.00 14.58
CA LEU A 31 -9.54 -1.61 15.21
C LEU A 31 -8.94 -0.34 14.59
N ARG A 32 -9.02 -0.21 13.26
CA ARG A 32 -8.55 0.99 12.55
C ARG A 32 -9.40 2.21 12.87
N ASP A 33 -10.71 2.04 13.03
CA ASP A 33 -11.62 3.11 13.43
C ASP A 33 -11.35 3.56 14.87
N HIS A 34 -11.13 2.63 15.81
CA HIS A 34 -10.71 2.93 17.19
C HIS A 34 -9.45 3.82 17.25
N ARG A 35 -8.41 3.47 16.48
CA ARG A 35 -7.16 4.26 16.38
C ARG A 35 -7.27 5.48 15.45
N THR A 36 -8.41 5.68 14.79
CA THR A 36 -8.64 6.75 13.79
C THR A 36 -7.62 6.69 12.62
N VAL A 37 -7.22 5.49 12.19
CA VAL A 37 -6.22 5.26 11.12
C VAL A 37 -6.89 4.76 9.83
N GLY A 38 -7.27 5.70 8.97
CA GLY A 38 -7.93 5.41 7.69
C GLY A 38 -7.19 4.42 6.80
N LEU A 39 -7.92 3.67 5.98
CA LEU A 39 -7.43 2.53 5.17
C LEU A 39 -6.30 2.88 4.18
N LYS A 40 -6.12 4.16 3.84
CA LYS A 40 -5.04 4.62 2.95
C LYS A 40 -3.65 4.42 3.56
N THR A 41 -3.52 4.47 4.89
CA THR A 41 -2.26 4.27 5.60
C THR A 41 -1.93 2.77 5.65
N PRO A 42 -0.84 2.31 5.01
CA PRO A 42 -0.41 0.92 5.16
C PRO A 42 -0.02 0.64 6.60
N LEU A 43 -0.45 -0.51 7.14
CA LEU A 43 -0.02 -1.01 8.45
C LEU A 43 0.98 -2.15 8.26
N ARG A 44 1.86 -2.34 9.24
CA ARG A 44 2.96 -3.30 9.14
C ARG A 44 2.46 -4.73 9.02
N ARG A 45 1.56 -5.14 9.92
CA ARG A 45 1.05 -6.51 9.99
C ARG A 45 -0.32 -6.61 10.65
N ILE A 46 -1.01 -7.68 10.32
CA ILE A 46 -2.11 -8.26 11.08
C ILE A 46 -1.67 -9.61 11.65
N ARG A 47 -2.06 -9.93 12.88
CA ARG A 47 -1.97 -11.27 13.46
C ARG A 47 -3.36 -11.78 13.79
N VAL A 48 -3.69 -12.97 13.29
CA VAL A 48 -4.96 -13.68 13.54
C VAL A 48 -4.66 -14.88 14.43
N ILE A 49 -5.40 -14.99 15.54
CA ILE A 49 -5.23 -16.06 16.52
C ILE A 49 -6.55 -16.82 16.64
N ALA A 50 -6.54 -18.14 16.48
CA ALA A 50 -7.70 -19.03 16.64
C ALA A 50 -7.23 -20.46 16.95
N GLU A 51 -7.98 -21.21 17.78
CA GLU A 51 -7.62 -22.59 18.14
C GLU A 51 -7.88 -23.59 17.00
N ASP A 52 -8.82 -23.29 16.11
CA ASP A 52 -9.14 -24.13 14.94
C ASP A 52 -8.15 -23.89 13.80
N GLN A 53 -7.28 -24.88 13.55
CA GLN A 53 -6.33 -24.85 12.45
C GLN A 53 -7.00 -24.66 11.07
N SER A 54 -8.21 -25.22 10.86
CA SER A 54 -8.92 -25.02 9.59
C SER A 54 -9.33 -23.57 9.36
N TYR A 55 -9.58 -22.81 10.44
CA TYR A 55 -9.83 -21.38 10.38
C TYR A 55 -8.57 -20.66 9.89
N LEU A 56 -7.41 -20.99 10.46
CA LEU A 56 -6.14 -20.38 10.07
C LEU A 56 -5.77 -20.71 8.62
N ASP A 57 -6.00 -21.95 8.19
CA ASP A 57 -5.77 -22.40 6.81
C ASP A 57 -6.66 -21.66 5.80
N ASP A 58 -7.94 -21.41 6.12
CA ASP A 58 -8.85 -20.59 5.29
C ASP A 58 -8.38 -19.13 5.18
N ILE A 59 -7.93 -18.54 6.29
CA ILE A 59 -7.39 -17.18 6.31
C ILE A 59 -6.10 -17.09 5.48
N HIS A 60 -5.21 -18.07 5.56
CA HIS A 60 -3.98 -18.10 4.77
C HIS A 60 -4.26 -18.35 3.28
N ARG A 61 -5.21 -19.22 2.95
CA ARG A 61 -5.67 -19.44 1.55
C ARG A 61 -6.18 -18.16 0.89
N LEU A 62 -6.74 -17.24 1.67
CA LEU A 62 -7.29 -15.96 1.22
C LEU A 62 -6.48 -14.75 1.71
N GLU A 63 -5.19 -14.95 2.04
CA GLU A 63 -4.32 -13.94 2.67
C GLU A 63 -4.32 -12.60 1.91
N ASN A 64 -4.17 -12.65 0.58
CA ASN A 64 -4.11 -11.45 -0.26
C ASN A 64 -5.39 -10.61 -0.15
N TYR A 65 -6.56 -11.25 -0.05
CA TYR A 65 -7.83 -10.55 0.12
C TYR A 65 -7.87 -9.79 1.46
N VAL A 66 -7.43 -10.41 2.55
CA VAL A 66 -7.32 -9.75 3.87
C VAL A 66 -6.33 -8.60 3.82
N LYS A 67 -5.18 -8.78 3.14
CA LYS A 67 -4.13 -7.77 3.01
C LYS A 67 -4.54 -6.56 2.20
N ASP A 68 -5.25 -6.76 1.10
CA ASP A 68 -5.75 -5.69 0.25
C ASP A 68 -6.90 -4.92 0.93
N GLU A 69 -7.86 -5.64 1.53
CA GLU A 69 -9.00 -5.04 2.24
C GLU A 69 -8.60 -4.19 3.46
N LEU A 70 -7.54 -4.60 4.16
CA LEU A 70 -7.03 -3.91 5.35
C LEU A 70 -5.78 -3.06 5.10
N ASN A 71 -5.19 -3.08 3.89
CA ASN A 71 -3.91 -2.45 3.54
C ASN A 71 -2.81 -2.76 4.59
N VAL A 72 -2.51 -4.04 4.78
CA VAL A 72 -1.47 -4.55 5.70
C VAL A 72 -0.37 -5.29 4.93
N MET A 73 0.90 -5.10 5.28
CA MET A 73 2.02 -5.65 4.49
C MET A 73 2.24 -7.15 4.70
N SER A 74 2.05 -7.65 5.92
CA SER A 74 2.04 -9.10 6.22
C SER A 74 0.83 -9.52 7.04
N LEU A 75 0.51 -10.81 6.92
CA LEU A 75 -0.46 -11.50 7.76
C LEU A 75 0.27 -12.63 8.48
N GLU A 76 0.04 -12.76 9.78
CA GLU A 76 0.57 -13.83 10.63
C GLU A 76 -0.60 -14.61 11.24
N THR A 77 -0.55 -15.94 11.24
CA THR A 77 -1.53 -16.80 11.90
C THR A 77 -0.91 -17.52 13.09
N SER A 78 -1.65 -17.68 14.19
CA SER A 78 -1.19 -18.44 15.37
C SER A 78 -2.33 -19.26 15.98
N ALA A 79 -2.02 -20.51 16.36
CA ALA A 79 -2.89 -21.33 17.20
C ALA A 79 -2.60 -21.17 18.71
N ASP A 80 -1.57 -20.38 19.07
CA ASP A 80 -1.21 -20.14 20.47
C ASP A 80 -2.14 -19.11 21.11
N THR A 81 -3.03 -19.59 21.99
CA THR A 81 -3.95 -18.78 22.80
C THR A 81 -3.38 -18.41 24.18
N SER A 82 -2.10 -18.65 24.47
CA SER A 82 -1.47 -18.33 25.76
C SER A 82 -1.56 -16.84 26.18
N MET A 83 -1.62 -15.94 25.21
CA MET A 83 -1.79 -14.49 25.41
C MET A 83 -3.26 -14.08 25.67
N LEU A 84 -4.22 -14.98 25.45
CA LEU A 84 -5.64 -14.72 25.62
C LEU A 84 -6.10 -15.09 27.03
N ALA A 85 -6.82 -14.17 27.66
CA ALA A 85 -7.64 -14.49 28.83
C ALA A 85 -9.04 -14.82 28.35
N THR A 86 -9.52 -16.01 28.71
CA THR A 86 -10.92 -16.36 28.47
C THR A 86 -11.79 -15.75 29.56
N GLU A 87 -12.70 -14.87 29.17
CA GLU A 87 -13.73 -14.27 30.01
C GLU A 87 -15.12 -14.69 29.50
N VAL A 88 -16.15 -14.43 30.30
CA VAL A 88 -17.55 -14.72 29.96
C VAL A 88 -18.40 -13.46 30.11
N ALA A 89 -19.02 -13.07 28.99
CA ALA A 89 -19.90 -11.93 28.87
C ALA A 89 -21.37 -12.38 29.01
N PRO A 90 -22.12 -11.86 30.01
CA PRO A 90 -23.54 -12.18 30.17
C PRO A 90 -24.40 -11.46 29.12
N ASN A 91 -25.27 -12.20 28.44
CA ASN A 91 -26.30 -11.62 27.57
C ASN A 91 -27.45 -11.07 28.43
N PHE A 92 -27.30 -9.81 28.87
CA PHE A 92 -28.28 -9.12 29.73
C PHE A 92 -29.72 -9.15 29.20
N ARG A 93 -29.92 -9.22 27.87
CA ARG A 93 -31.25 -9.24 27.26
C ARG A 93 -31.93 -10.61 27.45
N ALA A 94 -31.22 -11.70 27.16
CA ALA A 94 -31.74 -13.06 27.35
C ALA A 94 -31.87 -13.40 28.84
N LEU A 95 -30.82 -13.12 29.63
CA LEU A 95 -30.83 -13.33 31.08
C LEU A 95 -31.96 -12.56 31.79
N GLY A 96 -32.34 -11.38 31.27
CA GLY A 96 -33.39 -10.54 31.85
C GLY A 96 -34.73 -11.27 32.03
N GLY A 97 -35.10 -12.12 31.07
CA GLY A 97 -36.32 -12.92 31.11
C GLY A 97 -36.23 -14.13 32.07
N LEU A 98 -35.05 -14.73 32.21
CA LEU A 98 -34.85 -15.95 33.00
C LEU A 98 -34.64 -15.67 34.49
N VAL A 99 -33.69 -14.81 34.86
CA VAL A 99 -33.23 -14.66 36.25
C VAL A 99 -33.84 -13.47 36.99
N GLY A 100 -34.45 -12.51 36.27
CA GLY A 100 -35.25 -11.41 36.83
C GLY A 100 -34.60 -10.70 38.02
N LYS A 101 -35.20 -10.84 39.22
CA LYS A 101 -34.70 -10.20 40.46
C LYS A 101 -33.31 -10.69 40.89
N GLN A 102 -32.86 -11.85 40.44
CA GLN A 102 -31.54 -12.42 40.78
C GLN A 102 -30.41 -11.94 39.86
N MET A 103 -30.71 -11.15 38.82
CA MET A 103 -29.77 -10.66 37.80
C MET A 103 -28.42 -10.21 38.37
N LYS A 104 -28.39 -9.39 39.43
CA LYS A 104 -27.13 -8.89 40.02
C LYS A 104 -26.22 -9.98 40.59
N LYS A 105 -26.80 -11.07 41.13
CA LYS A 105 -26.02 -12.21 41.65
C LYS A 105 -25.51 -13.06 40.50
N VAL A 106 -26.40 -13.48 39.60
CA VAL A 106 -26.05 -14.35 38.47
C VAL A 106 -25.00 -13.69 37.56
N VAL A 107 -25.10 -12.38 37.30
CA VAL A 107 -24.07 -11.63 36.54
C VAL A 107 -22.72 -11.57 37.27
N ALA A 108 -22.71 -11.51 38.60
CA ALA A 108 -21.47 -11.54 39.38
C ALA A 108 -20.83 -12.93 39.33
N ASP A 109 -21.64 -13.98 39.47
CA ASP A 109 -21.18 -15.38 39.44
C ASP A 109 -20.70 -15.79 38.04
N ILE A 110 -21.38 -15.38 36.96
CA ILE A 110 -20.91 -15.55 35.57
C ILE A 110 -19.53 -14.90 35.42
N LYS A 111 -19.38 -13.63 35.84
CA LYS A 111 -18.08 -12.92 35.75
C LYS A 111 -16.99 -13.48 36.68
N ALA A 112 -17.35 -14.30 37.66
CA ALA A 112 -16.44 -14.98 38.57
C ALA A 112 -16.17 -16.44 38.18
N MET A 113 -16.68 -16.92 37.03
CA MET A 113 -16.41 -18.27 36.54
C MET A 113 -14.90 -18.51 36.40
N THR A 114 -14.46 -19.65 36.90
CA THR A 114 -13.06 -20.09 36.76
C THR A 114 -12.77 -20.57 35.33
N PRO A 115 -11.52 -20.54 34.86
CA PRO A 115 -11.15 -21.02 33.53
C PRO A 115 -11.58 -22.47 33.25
N ASP A 116 -11.59 -23.33 34.28
CA ASP A 116 -12.01 -24.72 34.15
C ASP A 116 -13.53 -24.84 33.94
N GLN A 117 -14.34 -24.03 34.64
CA GLN A 117 -15.79 -23.94 34.41
C GLN A 117 -16.13 -23.38 33.03
N ILE A 118 -15.35 -22.44 32.50
CA ILE A 118 -15.54 -21.93 31.14
C ILE A 118 -15.22 -23.03 30.11
N LYS A 119 -14.14 -23.80 30.31
CA LYS A 119 -13.80 -24.95 29.46
C LYS A 119 -14.83 -26.09 29.54
N GLU A 120 -15.44 -26.31 30.71
CA GLU A 120 -16.53 -27.26 30.87
C GLU A 120 -17.77 -26.78 30.11
N PHE A 121 -18.18 -25.52 30.31
CA PHE A 121 -19.29 -24.90 29.58
C PHE A 121 -19.11 -24.94 28.05
N GLN A 122 -17.90 -24.70 27.53
CA GLN A 122 -17.59 -24.84 26.09
C GLN A 122 -17.75 -26.28 25.57
N LYS A 123 -17.62 -27.31 26.42
CA LYS A 123 -17.81 -28.72 26.03
C LYS A 123 -19.26 -29.20 26.20
N THR A 124 -19.95 -28.75 27.25
CA THR A 124 -21.30 -29.20 27.58
C THR A 124 -22.39 -28.34 26.94
N ASN A 125 -22.08 -27.11 26.54
CA ASN A 125 -23.03 -26.06 26.16
C ASN A 125 -24.11 -25.76 27.23
N SER A 126 -23.82 -26.09 28.49
CA SER A 126 -24.71 -25.86 29.62
C SER A 126 -23.92 -25.80 30.94
N ILE A 127 -24.24 -24.83 31.79
CA ILE A 127 -23.72 -24.72 33.16
C ILE A 127 -24.82 -24.25 34.12
N GLU A 128 -24.89 -24.83 35.31
CA GLU A 128 -25.86 -24.43 36.34
C GLU A 128 -25.26 -23.35 37.26
N ILE A 129 -25.90 -22.17 37.32
CA ILE A 129 -25.51 -21.05 38.20
C ILE A 129 -26.73 -20.58 38.99
N GLN A 130 -26.62 -20.56 40.32
CA GLN A 130 -27.71 -20.19 41.25
C GLN A 130 -29.03 -20.96 41.02
N GLY A 131 -28.96 -22.21 40.55
CA GLY A 131 -30.15 -23.03 40.24
C GLY A 131 -30.80 -22.73 38.89
N PHE A 132 -30.13 -21.97 38.01
CA PHE A 132 -30.55 -21.74 36.63
C PHE A 132 -29.59 -22.43 35.67
N GLU A 133 -30.13 -23.19 34.73
CA GLU A 133 -29.37 -23.74 33.61
C GLU A 133 -29.10 -22.63 32.58
N LEU A 134 -27.82 -22.35 32.33
CA LEU A 134 -27.36 -21.31 31.42
C LEU A 134 -26.66 -21.96 30.21
N THR A 135 -27.22 -21.71 29.03
CA THR A 135 -26.75 -22.12 27.70
C THR A 135 -26.07 -20.95 26.96
N PRO A 136 -25.48 -21.18 25.77
CA PRO A 136 -24.88 -20.12 24.93
C PRO A 136 -25.79 -18.95 24.53
N GLU A 137 -27.11 -19.05 24.72
CA GLU A 137 -28.03 -17.92 24.55
C GLU A 137 -27.84 -16.86 25.66
N TYR A 138 -27.48 -17.30 26.87
CA TYR A 138 -27.39 -16.47 28.08
C TYR A 138 -25.96 -16.03 28.40
N ILE A 139 -24.96 -16.83 28.03
CA ILE A 139 -23.54 -16.55 28.27
C ILE A 139 -22.78 -16.65 26.94
N THR A 140 -22.00 -15.61 26.61
CA THR A 140 -21.07 -15.64 25.49
C THR A 140 -19.65 -15.70 26.03
N VAL A 141 -18.85 -16.66 25.58
CA VAL A 141 -17.40 -16.70 25.87
C VAL A 141 -16.71 -15.65 25.00
N THR A 142 -15.81 -14.87 25.60
CA THR A 142 -15.09 -13.79 24.93
C THR A 142 -13.64 -13.78 25.37
N HIS A 143 -12.70 -13.74 24.42
CA HIS A 143 -11.28 -13.62 24.75
C HIS A 143 -10.88 -12.15 24.92
N THR A 144 -10.35 -11.78 26.07
CA THR A 144 -9.67 -10.49 26.30
C THR A 144 -8.16 -10.70 26.21
N ILE A 145 -7.42 -9.69 25.79
CA ILE A 145 -5.95 -9.72 25.87
C ILE A 145 -5.54 -8.97 27.14
N LYS A 146 -4.87 -9.67 28.07
CA LYS A 146 -4.49 -9.10 29.38
C LYS A 146 -3.44 -8.00 29.28
N ASP A 147 -2.45 -8.21 28.41
CA ASP A 147 -1.43 -7.24 28.03
C ASP A 147 -0.83 -7.66 26.68
N LEU A 148 -0.57 -6.69 25.81
CA LEU A 148 0.16 -6.88 24.54
C LEU A 148 1.65 -6.56 24.67
N GLY A 149 2.07 -5.90 25.75
CA GLY A 149 3.43 -5.40 25.97
C GLY A 149 3.81 -4.18 25.11
N ASP A 150 3.03 -3.83 24.09
CA ASP A 150 3.29 -2.72 23.17
C ASP A 150 2.01 -1.86 22.98
N PRO A 151 2.05 -0.55 23.33
CA PRO A 151 0.88 0.34 23.22
C PRO A 151 0.46 0.64 21.78
N ASN A 152 1.26 0.26 20.77
CA ASN A 152 0.92 0.38 19.35
C ASN A 152 0.13 -0.83 18.82
N LEU A 153 -0.10 -1.87 19.63
CA LEU A 153 -0.91 -3.02 19.24
C LEU A 153 -2.36 -2.89 19.75
N GLU A 154 -3.32 -3.40 18.97
CA GLU A 154 -4.72 -3.59 19.36
C GLU A 154 -5.35 -4.62 18.39
N ALA A 155 -5.98 -5.77 18.73
CA ALA A 155 -6.58 -6.35 19.93
C ALA A 155 -8.11 -6.21 20.02
N THR A 156 -8.81 -7.00 19.20
CA THR A 156 -10.23 -7.29 19.36
C THR A 156 -10.49 -8.79 19.13
N SER A 157 -11.55 -9.32 19.72
CA SER A 157 -11.89 -10.74 19.65
C SER A 157 -13.39 -10.91 19.42
N GLN A 158 -13.76 -11.91 18.61
CA GLN A 158 -15.15 -12.23 18.31
C GLN A 158 -15.32 -13.76 18.26
N GLY A 159 -15.99 -14.32 19.26
CA GLY A 159 -16.01 -15.78 19.45
C GLY A 159 -14.60 -16.31 19.63
N ASP A 160 -14.26 -17.38 18.91
CA ASP A 160 -13.00 -18.13 19.06
C ASP A 160 -11.82 -17.55 18.23
N VAL A 161 -11.98 -16.34 17.64
CA VAL A 161 -10.93 -15.66 16.87
C VAL A 161 -10.59 -14.30 17.47
N THR A 162 -9.29 -14.02 17.55
CA THR A 162 -8.71 -12.74 17.99
C THR A 162 -7.87 -12.12 16.87
N VAL A 163 -8.01 -10.82 16.66
CA VAL A 163 -7.25 -10.05 15.67
C VAL A 163 -6.43 -8.97 16.37
N ILE A 164 -5.14 -8.90 16.01
CA ILE A 164 -4.20 -7.88 16.46
C ILE A 164 -3.64 -7.16 15.24
N LEU A 165 -3.76 -5.83 15.22
CA LEU A 165 -3.11 -4.95 14.25
C LEU A 165 -1.94 -4.21 14.89
N ASP A 166 -0.91 -3.99 14.08
CA ASP A 166 0.30 -3.25 14.46
C ASP A 166 0.24 -1.82 13.91
N PHE A 167 -0.04 -0.86 14.79
CA PHE A 167 -0.11 0.58 14.51
C PHE A 167 1.21 1.32 14.73
N THR A 168 2.32 0.59 14.89
CA THR A 168 3.64 1.21 15.02
C THR A 168 3.93 2.04 13.78
N LYS A 169 4.24 3.33 13.97
CA LYS A 169 4.63 4.21 12.86
C LYS A 169 5.96 3.70 12.29
N ASP A 170 5.91 3.27 11.04
CA ASP A 170 7.06 2.82 10.27
C ASP A 170 7.31 3.86 9.17
N GLU A 171 8.48 4.48 9.20
CA GLU A 171 8.87 5.51 8.22
C GLU A 171 8.89 4.95 6.79
N ASP A 172 9.20 3.66 6.61
CA ASP A 172 9.22 3.03 5.29
C ASP A 172 7.80 2.93 4.71
N LEU A 173 6.82 2.60 5.56
CA LEU A 173 5.40 2.53 5.20
C LEU A 173 4.83 3.91 4.86
N LEU A 174 5.24 4.95 5.59
CA LEU A 174 4.88 6.34 5.29
C LEU A 174 5.48 6.78 3.94
N GLN A 175 6.76 6.47 3.69
CA GLN A 175 7.42 6.72 2.41
C GLN A 175 6.73 5.98 1.24
N LEU A 176 6.31 4.73 1.43
CA LEU A 176 5.55 3.96 0.43
C LEU A 176 4.14 4.54 0.17
N ALA A 177 3.49 5.09 1.20
CA ALA A 177 2.22 5.80 1.04
C ALA A 177 2.41 7.11 0.25
N LEU A 178 3.44 7.89 0.56
CA LEU A 178 3.79 9.11 -0.17
C LEU A 178 4.15 8.81 -1.64
N ALA A 179 4.90 7.74 -1.90
CA ALA A 179 5.22 7.26 -3.24
C ALA A 179 3.96 6.90 -4.05
N ARG A 180 2.96 6.26 -3.43
CA ARG A 180 1.64 6.00 -4.06
C ARG A 180 0.90 7.30 -4.37
N GLU A 181 0.89 8.28 -3.47
CA GLU A 181 0.25 9.57 -3.74
C GLU A 181 0.93 10.33 -4.88
N ILE A 182 2.28 10.39 -4.92
CA ILE A 182 3.04 10.97 -6.04
C ILE A 182 2.65 10.29 -7.36
N THR A 183 2.66 8.95 -7.38
CA THR A 183 2.23 8.13 -8.54
C THR A 183 0.81 8.50 -8.98
N ASN A 184 -0.13 8.64 -8.03
CA ASN A 184 -1.51 9.03 -8.31
C ASN A 184 -1.59 10.43 -8.95
N ARG A 185 -0.76 11.39 -8.53
CA ARG A 185 -0.72 12.74 -9.13
C ARG A 185 -0.15 12.71 -10.55
N VAL A 186 0.93 11.97 -10.80
CA VAL A 186 1.49 11.76 -12.15
C VAL A 186 0.43 11.14 -13.08
N GLN A 187 -0.25 10.07 -12.65
CA GLN A 187 -1.27 9.40 -13.46
C GLN A 187 -2.55 10.24 -13.64
N LYS A 188 -2.90 11.11 -12.68
CA LYS A 188 -3.98 12.10 -12.83
C LYS A 188 -3.61 13.11 -13.92
N LEU A 189 -2.43 13.72 -13.83
CA LEU A 189 -1.95 14.72 -14.77
C LEU A 189 -1.88 14.19 -16.22
N ARG A 190 -1.38 12.96 -16.41
CA ARG A 190 -1.38 12.28 -17.73
C ARG A 190 -2.78 12.19 -18.34
N LYS A 191 -3.77 11.77 -17.55
CA LYS A 191 -5.17 11.62 -18.01
C LYS A 191 -5.81 12.97 -18.33
N GLU A 192 -5.48 14.01 -17.58
CA GLU A 192 -6.03 15.36 -17.81
C GLU A 192 -5.57 15.97 -19.14
N VAL A 193 -4.39 15.62 -19.63
CA VAL A 193 -3.92 15.97 -20.99
C VAL A 193 -4.19 14.89 -22.06
N GLY A 194 -4.99 13.87 -21.73
CA GLY A 194 -5.44 12.85 -22.69
C GLY A 194 -4.40 11.78 -23.07
N LEU A 195 -3.25 11.73 -22.41
CA LEU A 195 -2.18 10.77 -22.71
C LEU A 195 -2.59 9.34 -22.37
N GLN A 196 -2.30 8.43 -23.29
CA GLN A 196 -2.45 6.99 -23.11
C GLN A 196 -1.26 6.39 -22.35
N GLN A 197 -1.41 5.15 -21.87
CA GLN A 197 -0.37 4.48 -21.08
C GLN A 197 0.95 4.34 -21.85
N ASP A 198 0.88 4.16 -23.17
CA ASP A 198 2.03 3.83 -24.02
C ASP A 198 2.60 5.02 -24.82
N ASP A 199 1.99 6.21 -24.77
CA ASP A 199 2.46 7.40 -25.51
C ASP A 199 3.91 7.77 -25.16
N PRO A 200 4.80 8.11 -26.12
CA PRO A 200 6.23 8.38 -25.87
C PRO A 200 6.45 9.75 -25.18
N VAL A 201 6.34 9.73 -23.85
CA VAL A 201 6.52 10.90 -22.97
C VAL A 201 7.50 10.58 -21.84
N GLU A 202 8.22 11.62 -21.42
CA GLU A 202 9.09 11.61 -20.25
C GLU A 202 8.37 12.27 -19.07
N MET A 203 8.60 11.76 -17.86
CA MET A 203 7.94 12.20 -16.63
C MET A 203 8.99 12.63 -15.62
N TRP A 204 8.79 13.80 -15.03
CA TRP A 204 9.74 14.43 -14.13
C TRP A 204 9.03 14.84 -12.85
N ALA A 205 9.71 14.68 -11.71
CA ALA A 205 9.25 15.18 -10.43
C ALA A 205 10.33 15.96 -9.69
N SER A 206 9.91 16.97 -8.95
CA SER A 206 10.75 17.67 -7.99
C SER A 206 9.94 18.14 -6.80
N SER A 207 10.61 18.40 -5.68
CA SER A 207 10.02 19.02 -4.51
C SER A 207 11.03 19.92 -3.81
N THR A 208 10.53 20.93 -3.11
CA THR A 208 11.28 21.70 -2.12
C THR A 208 11.22 21.07 -0.72
N VAL A 209 10.38 20.04 -0.54
CA VAL A 209 10.18 19.34 0.73
C VAL A 209 11.15 18.15 0.79
N LYS A 210 11.88 18.05 1.91
CA LYS A 210 12.92 17.04 2.11
C LYS A 210 12.35 15.62 2.07
N GLU A 211 11.23 15.37 2.75
CA GLU A 211 10.58 14.06 2.80
C GLU A 211 10.18 13.57 1.40
N VAL A 212 9.48 14.39 0.61
CA VAL A 212 9.13 14.07 -0.79
C VAL A 212 10.38 13.80 -1.63
N THR A 213 11.45 14.59 -1.46
CA THR A 213 12.71 14.41 -2.19
C THR A 213 13.37 13.07 -1.84
N GLU A 214 13.43 12.72 -0.54
CA GLU A 214 13.94 11.42 -0.10
C GLU A 214 13.09 10.26 -0.62
N VAL A 215 11.78 10.41 -0.77
CA VAL A 215 10.91 9.38 -1.36
C VAL A 215 11.14 9.21 -2.85
N LEU A 216 11.30 10.30 -3.60
CA LEU A 216 11.64 10.23 -5.04
C LEU A 216 12.98 9.52 -5.26
N GLU A 217 13.96 9.70 -4.36
CA GLU A 217 15.28 9.07 -4.46
C GLU A 217 15.31 7.62 -3.91
N LYS A 218 14.74 7.35 -2.73
CA LYS A 218 14.80 6.02 -2.05
C LYS A 218 13.76 5.02 -2.55
N LYS A 219 12.67 5.48 -3.19
CA LYS A 219 11.54 4.64 -3.62
C LYS A 219 11.28 4.72 -5.14
N SER A 220 12.25 5.18 -5.92
CA SER A 220 12.20 5.25 -7.39
C SER A 220 11.71 3.93 -8.02
N ASP A 221 12.39 2.81 -7.76
CA ASP A 221 12.03 1.46 -8.27
C ASP A 221 10.55 1.07 -8.02
N TYR A 222 9.98 1.57 -6.92
CA TYR A 222 8.59 1.30 -6.56
C TYR A 222 7.61 2.22 -7.31
N ILE A 223 7.93 3.52 -7.40
CA ILE A 223 7.19 4.49 -8.21
C ILE A 223 7.19 4.06 -9.68
N ASP A 224 8.36 3.71 -10.22
CA ASP A 224 8.58 3.31 -11.60
C ASP A 224 7.76 2.06 -11.95
N ARG A 225 7.67 1.10 -11.02
CA ARG A 225 6.82 -0.10 -11.17
C ARG A 225 5.34 0.25 -11.24
N LEU A 226 4.87 1.22 -10.46
CA LEU A 226 3.47 1.66 -10.47
C LEU A 226 3.12 2.50 -11.72
N LEU A 227 4.07 3.31 -12.20
CA LEU A 227 3.93 4.08 -13.44
C LEU A 227 4.17 3.24 -14.70
N ARG A 228 4.86 2.10 -14.54
CA ARG A 228 5.44 1.23 -15.58
C ARG A 228 6.57 1.90 -16.39
N ARG A 229 7.11 3.02 -15.91
CA ARG A 229 8.15 3.85 -16.53
C ARG A 229 8.86 4.71 -15.48
N PRO A 230 10.12 5.10 -15.72
CA PRO A 230 10.86 6.00 -14.83
C PRO A 230 10.15 7.33 -14.53
N LEU A 231 10.14 7.72 -13.26
CA LEU A 231 9.90 9.10 -12.82
C LEU A 231 11.23 9.76 -12.49
N MET A 232 11.70 10.61 -13.41
CA MET A 232 13.04 11.19 -13.35
C MET A 232 13.07 12.44 -12.47
N ASN A 233 14.26 12.84 -12.01
CA ASN A 233 14.37 14.05 -11.19
C ASN A 233 14.34 15.28 -12.10
N ALA A 234 13.50 16.29 -11.80
CA ALA A 234 13.45 17.49 -12.63
C ALA A 234 14.77 18.32 -12.61
N LYS A 235 15.73 17.98 -11.74
CA LYS A 235 17.11 18.48 -11.78
C LYS A 235 17.88 18.05 -13.04
N ASP A 236 17.47 16.94 -13.67
CA ASP A 236 18.15 16.35 -14.83
C ASP A 236 17.67 16.95 -16.16
N LEU A 237 16.64 17.82 -16.13
CA LEU A 237 16.18 18.64 -17.25
C LEU A 237 17.29 19.60 -17.70
N GLN A 238 17.51 19.67 -19.01
CA GLN A 238 18.58 20.46 -19.63
C GLN A 238 18.09 21.78 -20.26
N GLY A 239 16.77 22.00 -20.28
CA GLY A 239 16.11 23.26 -20.63
C GLY A 239 15.56 23.31 -22.05
N HIS A 240 15.82 22.29 -22.88
CA HIS A 240 15.29 22.18 -24.24
C HIS A 240 14.09 21.22 -24.36
N GLU A 241 13.72 20.55 -23.26
CA GLU A 241 12.61 19.60 -23.23
C GLU A 241 11.26 20.31 -23.46
N VAL A 242 10.44 19.76 -24.37
CA VAL A 242 9.14 20.35 -24.70
C VAL A 242 8.09 19.90 -23.69
N THR A 243 7.85 20.73 -22.66
CA THR A 243 6.80 20.53 -21.66
C THR A 243 5.42 20.46 -22.31
N ILE A 244 4.73 19.34 -22.11
CA ILE A 244 3.32 19.14 -22.47
C ILE A 244 2.45 19.77 -21.39
N VAL A 245 2.78 19.49 -20.12
CA VAL A 245 2.11 20.05 -18.95
C VAL A 245 3.02 20.00 -17.73
N GLN A 246 2.86 20.97 -16.84
CA GLN A 246 3.52 21.01 -15.53
C GLN A 246 2.54 21.54 -14.49
N GLU A 247 2.40 20.85 -13.37
CA GLU A 247 1.52 21.22 -12.28
C GLU A 247 2.20 20.95 -10.93
N LYS A 248 1.96 21.84 -9.95
CA LYS A 248 2.34 21.61 -8.55
C LYS A 248 1.12 21.06 -7.80
N PHE A 249 1.30 19.89 -7.20
CA PHE A 249 0.32 19.25 -6.35
C PHE A 249 0.72 19.34 -4.88
N ASP A 250 -0.19 19.82 -4.04
CA ASP A 250 -0.11 19.61 -2.61
C ASP A 250 -0.66 18.20 -2.30
N ILE A 251 0.16 17.38 -1.63
CA ILE A 251 -0.18 16.01 -1.26
C ILE A 251 -0.93 16.03 0.08
N ASP A 252 -0.38 16.78 1.04
CA ASP A 252 -0.98 17.11 2.33
C ASP A 252 -0.67 18.57 2.70
N LYS A 253 -0.70 18.94 3.98
CA LYS A 253 -0.44 20.33 4.43
C LYS A 253 1.04 20.72 4.42
N GLU A 254 1.94 19.75 4.41
CA GLU A 254 3.39 19.91 4.59
C GLU A 254 4.15 19.40 3.35
N ASN A 255 3.64 18.36 2.68
CA ASN A 255 4.20 17.76 1.49
C ASN A 255 3.58 18.28 0.19
N SER A 256 4.43 18.70 -0.75
CA SER A 256 4.02 19.06 -2.12
C SER A 256 5.03 18.57 -3.15
N VAL A 257 4.58 18.33 -4.38
CA VAL A 257 5.41 17.83 -5.50
C VAL A 257 5.05 18.58 -6.79
N THR A 258 6.06 19.01 -7.53
CA THR A 258 5.88 19.54 -8.89
C THR A 258 6.13 18.39 -9.86
N VAL A 259 5.14 18.09 -10.70
CA VAL A 259 5.24 17.08 -11.76
C VAL A 259 5.23 17.78 -13.10
N SER A 260 6.18 17.42 -13.97
CA SER A 260 6.24 17.87 -15.36
C SER A 260 6.20 16.65 -16.28
N ILE A 261 5.46 16.76 -17.37
CA ILE A 261 5.44 15.75 -18.44
C ILE A 261 5.93 16.44 -19.71
N THR A 262 6.97 15.90 -20.32
CA THR A 262 7.56 16.43 -21.56
C THR A 262 7.36 15.44 -22.69
N ARG A 263 7.45 15.93 -23.93
CA ARG A 263 7.69 15.03 -25.07
C ARG A 263 9.06 14.37 -24.90
N MET A 264 9.16 13.10 -25.25
CA MET A 264 10.45 12.42 -25.34
C MET A 264 11.34 13.15 -26.34
N GLY A 265 12.55 13.50 -25.93
CA GLY A 265 13.52 14.23 -26.76
C GLY A 265 14.94 13.70 -26.63
N PRO A 266 15.91 14.28 -27.35
CA PRO A 266 17.31 13.93 -27.14
C PRO A 266 17.78 14.39 -25.76
N HIS A 267 18.53 13.57 -25.04
CA HIS A 267 19.28 14.00 -23.86
C HIS A 267 20.77 14.16 -24.20
N PHE A 268 21.49 15.09 -23.58
CA PHE A 268 22.86 15.45 -23.95
C PHE A 268 23.91 15.12 -22.88
N ASN A 269 25.01 14.49 -23.28
CA ASN A 269 26.13 14.23 -22.39
C ASN A 269 27.02 15.47 -22.33
N MET A 270 26.77 16.32 -21.34
CA MET A 270 27.49 17.60 -21.21
C MET A 270 29.01 17.43 -21.06
N LYS A 271 29.50 16.32 -20.48
CA LYS A 271 30.96 16.06 -20.32
C LYS A 271 31.63 15.76 -21.68
N GLU A 272 31.00 14.91 -22.49
CA GLU A 272 31.49 14.56 -23.83
C GLU A 272 31.30 15.71 -24.82
N LEU A 273 30.21 16.47 -24.74
CA LEU A 273 30.01 17.68 -25.55
C LEU A 273 31.04 18.78 -25.23
N ASP A 274 31.45 18.94 -23.96
CA ASP A 274 32.49 19.90 -23.58
C ASP A 274 33.86 19.50 -24.13
N THR A 275 34.17 18.20 -24.07
CA THR A 275 35.37 17.61 -24.68
C THR A 275 35.35 17.78 -26.21
N LEU A 276 34.22 17.51 -26.87
CA LEU A 276 34.06 17.63 -28.32
C LEU A 276 34.14 19.10 -28.80
N SER A 277 33.60 20.06 -28.04
CA SER A 277 33.63 21.49 -28.40
C SER A 277 34.95 22.18 -28.01
N GLY A 278 35.76 21.55 -27.15
CA GLY A 278 36.94 22.16 -26.56
C GLY A 278 36.60 23.28 -25.56
N GLY A 279 35.54 23.11 -24.77
CA GLY A 279 35.04 24.09 -23.80
C GLY A 279 34.33 25.31 -24.41
N ASN A 280 34.14 25.35 -25.74
CA ASN A 280 33.42 26.44 -26.39
C ASN A 280 31.89 26.23 -26.26
N LYS A 281 31.23 27.14 -25.53
CA LYS A 281 29.79 27.11 -25.25
C LYS A 281 28.91 27.44 -26.46
N GLU A 282 29.34 28.34 -27.35
CA GLU A 282 28.59 28.65 -28.58
C GLU A 282 28.55 27.43 -29.49
N VAL A 283 29.67 26.72 -29.61
CA VAL A 283 29.76 25.46 -30.37
C VAL A 283 28.90 24.36 -29.72
N GLN A 284 28.87 24.23 -28.38
CA GLN A 284 27.97 23.28 -27.70
C GLN A 284 26.51 23.56 -28.02
N GLU A 285 26.10 24.82 -27.97
CA GLU A 285 24.72 25.21 -28.24
C GLU A 285 24.33 24.95 -29.70
N MET A 286 25.21 25.26 -30.67
CA MET A 286 24.99 24.91 -32.07
C MET A 286 24.89 23.38 -32.30
N LEU A 287 25.71 22.59 -31.60
CA LEU A 287 25.65 21.12 -31.66
C LEU A 287 24.35 20.57 -31.07
N LYS A 288 23.86 21.14 -29.95
CA LYS A 288 22.55 20.79 -29.37
C LYS A 288 21.41 21.12 -30.33
N GLN A 289 21.38 22.34 -30.87
CA GLN A 289 20.35 22.78 -31.80
C GLN A 289 20.31 21.91 -33.08
N TYR A 290 21.47 21.48 -33.57
CA TYR A 290 21.57 20.54 -34.69
C TYR A 290 20.97 19.16 -34.36
N VAL A 291 21.24 18.60 -33.18
CA VAL A 291 20.59 17.34 -32.75
C VAL A 291 19.08 17.54 -32.58
N MET A 292 18.66 18.63 -31.95
CA MET A 292 17.24 18.98 -31.73
C MET A 292 16.46 19.24 -33.03
N SER A 293 17.12 19.57 -34.14
CA SER A 293 16.44 19.77 -35.43
C SER A 293 16.12 18.47 -36.16
N HIS A 294 16.63 17.32 -35.71
CA HIS A 294 16.37 16.01 -36.28
C HIS A 294 15.24 15.28 -35.52
N SER A 295 14.54 14.40 -36.23
CA SER A 295 13.56 13.49 -35.64
C SER A 295 14.25 12.39 -34.83
N THR A 296 13.54 11.80 -33.86
CA THR A 296 14.03 10.69 -33.04
C THR A 296 14.55 9.51 -33.88
N ALA A 297 13.93 9.23 -35.03
CA ALA A 297 14.35 8.12 -35.91
C ALA A 297 15.74 8.40 -36.53
N GLU A 298 15.94 9.60 -37.10
CA GLU A 298 17.23 10.03 -37.65
C GLU A 298 18.31 10.06 -36.56
N LEU A 299 17.95 10.47 -35.34
CA LEU A 299 18.87 10.47 -34.21
C LEU A 299 19.29 9.06 -33.75
N VAL A 300 18.43 8.05 -33.92
CA VAL A 300 18.74 6.65 -33.62
C VAL A 300 19.75 6.09 -34.62
N ASP A 301 19.51 6.27 -35.91
CA ASP A 301 20.39 5.80 -36.99
C ASP A 301 21.74 6.56 -37.02
N GLY A 302 21.73 7.83 -36.59
CA GLY A 302 22.90 8.68 -36.43
C GLY A 302 22.92 9.87 -37.40
N VAL A 303 23.41 11.00 -36.93
CA VAL A 303 23.49 12.25 -37.70
C VAL A 303 24.82 12.42 -38.44
N GLU A 304 24.79 13.13 -39.56
CA GLU A 304 26.01 13.51 -40.28
C GLU A 304 26.90 14.47 -39.45
N PRO A 305 28.23 14.53 -39.71
CA PRO A 305 29.10 15.47 -39.00
C PRO A 305 28.78 16.94 -39.31
N LEU A 306 28.54 17.74 -38.27
CA LEU A 306 28.27 19.16 -38.41
C LEU A 306 29.57 19.94 -38.65
N CYS A 307 29.64 20.73 -39.73
CA CYS A 307 30.77 21.60 -40.01
C CYS A 307 30.52 23.02 -39.48
N LEU A 308 31.28 23.44 -38.45
CA LEU A 308 31.25 24.79 -37.90
C LEU A 308 32.64 25.44 -38.04
N ASN A 309 32.70 26.63 -38.65
CA ASN A 309 33.94 27.41 -38.80
C ASN A 309 35.14 26.62 -39.37
N GLY A 310 34.88 25.71 -40.32
CA GLY A 310 35.90 24.87 -40.95
C GLY A 310 36.35 23.65 -40.13
N LYS A 311 35.76 23.40 -38.95
CA LYS A 311 35.95 22.19 -38.16
C LYS A 311 34.72 21.28 -38.26
N SER A 312 34.95 19.98 -38.40
CA SER A 312 33.90 18.96 -38.47
C SER A 312 33.71 18.30 -37.11
N TYR A 313 32.46 18.25 -36.64
CA TYR A 313 32.07 17.71 -35.33
C TYR A 313 31.17 16.48 -35.52
N ALA A 314 31.70 15.30 -35.23
CA ALA A 314 30.98 14.02 -35.39
C ALA A 314 30.28 13.62 -34.10
N LEU A 315 29.00 14.00 -33.98
CA LEU A 315 28.12 13.60 -32.89
C LEU A 315 27.78 12.10 -32.99
N LYS A 316 27.48 11.47 -31.85
CA LYS A 316 27.21 10.02 -31.76
C LYS A 316 26.16 9.75 -30.70
N ASN A 317 25.12 9.01 -31.08
CA ASN A 317 24.13 8.45 -30.17
C ASN A 317 24.82 7.53 -29.14
N GLY A 318 24.34 7.54 -27.89
CA GLY A 318 24.93 6.83 -26.75
C GLY A 318 26.19 7.47 -26.13
N VAL A 319 26.89 8.36 -26.86
CA VAL A 319 28.12 9.03 -26.37
C VAL A 319 27.87 10.50 -26.07
N HIS A 320 27.47 11.28 -27.08
CA HIS A 320 27.30 12.73 -26.99
C HIS A 320 25.84 13.13 -26.74
N TYR A 321 24.91 12.33 -27.26
CA TYR A 321 23.48 12.46 -27.03
C TYR A 321 22.82 11.07 -26.95
N SER A 322 21.61 10.99 -26.41
CA SER A 322 20.75 9.80 -26.43
C SER A 322 19.49 10.16 -27.20
N ALA A 323 19.18 9.42 -28.27
CA ALA A 323 17.96 9.65 -29.05
C ALA A 323 16.68 9.27 -28.28
N ASN A 324 16.78 8.33 -27.34
CA ASN A 324 15.66 7.69 -26.64
C ASN A 324 15.42 8.28 -25.23
N GLY A 325 15.70 9.57 -25.03
CA GLY A 325 15.55 10.24 -23.74
C GLY A 325 16.62 9.90 -22.71
N VAL A 326 16.42 10.40 -21.48
CA VAL A 326 17.32 10.17 -20.32
C VAL A 326 17.35 8.70 -19.91
N ALA A 327 16.17 8.07 -19.82
CA ALA A 327 16.01 6.72 -19.30
C ALA A 327 16.81 5.64 -20.08
N ALA A 328 17.25 5.94 -21.30
CA ALA A 328 18.03 5.03 -22.15
C ALA A 328 19.55 5.09 -21.91
N VAL A 329 20.06 5.99 -21.07
CA VAL A 329 21.51 6.18 -20.84
C VAL A 329 21.87 6.42 -19.39
N SER A 330 22.82 5.62 -18.88
CA SER A 330 23.45 5.82 -17.57
C SER A 330 24.82 6.50 -17.72
N TRP A 331 24.85 7.78 -18.07
CA TRP A 331 26.08 8.57 -18.03
C TRP A 331 26.33 9.00 -16.58
N GLY A 332 27.28 8.34 -15.91
CA GLY A 332 27.54 8.54 -14.48
C GLY A 332 27.78 10.00 -14.10
N ALA A 333 27.19 10.39 -12.96
CA ALA A 333 27.36 11.70 -12.31
C ALA A 333 28.84 12.07 -12.09
#